data_AF-A0A916DP83-F1
#
_entry.id   AF-A0A916DP83-F1
#
_cell.length_a   1.000
_cell.length_b   1.000
_cell.length_c   1.000
_cell.angle_alpha   90.00
_cell.angle_beta   90.00
_cell.angle_gamma   90.00
#
_symmetry.space_group_name_H-M   'P 1'
#
loop_
_entity.id
_entity.type
_entity.pdbx_description
1 polymer ?
#
loop_
_entity_poly.entity_id
_entity_poly.type
_entity_poly.pdbx_seq_one_letter_code
_entity_poly.pdbx_strand_id
1 'polypeptide(L)'
;MTTTEAKQFLNKHCIFKLKTGKEVFGVIWEVFSGNKTSYFFASAREHEILKQTNADNEELLFKMGQPIKLEDIINAKSLVS
;
A
#
# COMPACT_ATOMS: atom_id res chain seq x y z
N MET A 1 -7.08 -8.16 -6.89
CA MET A 1 -8.01 -7.29 -6.16
C MET A 1 -8.37 -6.12 -7.07
N THR A 2 -9.63 -5.71 -7.10
CA THR A 2 -10.12 -4.54 -7.84
C THR A 2 -9.84 -3.24 -7.09
N THR A 3 -9.90 -2.11 -7.78
CA THR A 3 -9.78 -0.78 -7.14
C THR A 3 -10.82 -0.56 -6.05
N THR A 4 -12.08 -0.98 -6.28
CA THR A 4 -13.16 -0.83 -5.30
C THR A 4 -12.90 -1.63 -4.04
N GLU A 5 -12.46 -2.88 -4.17
CA GLU A 5 -12.09 -3.73 -3.04
C GLU A 5 -10.90 -3.17 -2.27
N ALA A 6 -9.91 -2.60 -2.96
CA ALA A 6 -8.71 -2.07 -2.34
C ALA A 6 -8.98 -0.88 -1.40
N LYS A 7 -9.98 -0.04 -1.69
CA LYS A 7 -10.31 1.16 -0.92
C LYS A 7 -10.47 0.92 0.58
N GLN A 8 -11.00 -0.24 0.99
CA GLN A 8 -11.19 -0.55 2.41
C GLN A 8 -9.88 -0.87 3.16
N PHE A 9 -8.80 -1.14 2.43
CA PHE A 9 -7.48 -1.55 2.95
C PHE A 9 -6.39 -0.48 2.76
N LEU A 10 -6.64 0.56 1.95
CA LEU A 10 -5.67 1.63 1.74
C LEU A 10 -5.36 2.35 3.05
N ASN A 11 -4.09 2.72 3.22
CA ASN A 11 -3.56 3.45 4.38
C ASN A 11 -3.76 2.73 5.73
N LYS A 12 -4.00 1.40 5.71
CA LYS A 12 -4.18 0.57 6.91
C LYS A 12 -3.14 -0.54 6.97
N HIS A 13 -2.77 -0.91 8.20
CA HIS A 13 -1.93 -2.09 8.45
C HIS A 13 -2.73 -3.34 8.10
N CYS A 14 -2.24 -4.10 7.14
CA CYS A 14 -2.93 -5.25 6.58
C CYS A 14 -1.98 -6.43 6.39
N ILE A 15 -2.57 -7.63 6.30
CA ILE A 15 -1.94 -8.81 5.70
C ILE A 15 -2.44 -8.91 4.27
N PHE A 16 -1.53 -8.96 3.30
CA PHE A 16 -1.86 -9.16 1.89
C PHE A 16 -1.37 -10.53 1.43
N LYS A 17 -2.27 -11.30 0.83
CA LYS A 17 -1.93 -12.56 0.16
C LYS A 17 -1.71 -12.29 -1.33
N LEU A 18 -0.53 -12.64 -1.82
CA LEU A 18 -0.14 -12.45 -3.22
C LEU A 18 -0.47 -13.70 -4.06
N LYS A 19 -0.60 -13.52 -5.37
CA LYS A 19 -0.76 -14.62 -6.35
C LYS A 19 0.33 -15.68 -6.25
N THR A 20 1.53 -15.30 -5.82
CA THR A 20 2.66 -16.20 -5.61
C THR A 20 2.48 -17.16 -4.42
N GLY A 21 1.44 -16.95 -3.61
CA GLY A 21 1.21 -17.69 -2.35
C GLY A 21 1.88 -17.06 -1.13
N LYS A 22 2.74 -16.05 -1.32
CA LYS A 22 3.37 -15.31 -0.22
C LYS A 22 2.37 -14.42 0.50
N GLU A 23 2.48 -14.36 1.83
CA GLU A 23 1.80 -13.35 2.65
C GLU A 23 2.79 -12.27 3.07
N VAL A 24 2.37 -11.01 2.96
CA VAL A 24 3.17 -9.83 3.34
C VAL A 24 2.38 -8.94 4.30
N PHE A 25 3.08 -8.36 5.26
CA PHE A 25 2.52 -7.50 6.29
C PHE A 25 2.95 -6.06 6.02
N GLY A 26 2.00 -5.15 5.86
CA GLY A 26 2.33 -3.76 5.55
C GLY A 26 1.13 -2.90 5.21
N VAL A 27 1.40 -1.82 4.48
CA VAL A 27 0.42 -0.82 4.08
C VAL A 27 0.49 -0.62 2.59
N ILE A 28 -0.68 -0.44 1.97
CA ILE A 28 -0.78 0.02 0.59
C ILE A 28 -1.41 1.40 0.58
N TRP A 29 -0.88 2.31 -0.22
CA TRP A 29 -1.48 3.61 -0.49
C TRP A 29 -1.53 3.87 -1.99
N GLU A 30 -2.37 4.84 -2.37
CA GLU A 30 -2.47 5.32 -3.74
C GLU A 30 -1.80 6.68 -3.87
N VAL A 31 -1.17 6.90 -5.02
CA VAL A 31 -0.61 8.20 -5.41
C VAL A 31 -1.20 8.58 -6.75
N PHE A 32 -1.70 9.81 -6.83
CA PHE A 32 -2.26 10.39 -8.05
C PHE A 32 -1.19 11.21 -8.74
N SER A 33 -0.89 10.89 -10.00
CA SER A 33 0.03 11.68 -10.83
C SER A 33 -0.63 11.94 -12.18
N GLY A 34 -1.20 13.14 -12.33
CA GLY A 34 -2.03 13.48 -13.49
C GLY A 34 -3.25 12.57 -13.57
N ASN A 35 -3.41 11.86 -14.70
CA ASN A 35 -4.55 10.96 -14.94
C ASN A 35 -4.28 9.50 -14.55
N LYS A 36 -3.21 9.21 -13.79
CA LYS A 36 -2.84 7.85 -13.40
C LYS A 36 -2.83 7.72 -11.88
N THR A 37 -3.48 6.66 -11.40
CA THR A 37 -3.36 6.17 -10.02
C THR A 37 -2.33 5.05 -9.98
N SER A 38 -1.32 5.20 -9.12
CA SER A 38 -0.32 4.18 -8.84
C SER A 38 -0.43 3.72 -7.39
N TYR A 39 -0.12 2.45 -7.13
CA TYR A 39 -0.18 1.88 -5.79
C TYR A 39 1.20 1.47 -5.33
N PHE A 40 1.45 1.68 -4.05
CA PHE A 40 2.73 1.40 -3.41
C PHE A 40 2.50 0.62 -2.14
N PHE A 41 3.46 -0.23 -1.82
CA PHE A 41 3.51 -1.03 -0.61
C PHE A 41 4.73 -0.63 0.22
N ALA A 42 4.58 -0.63 1.54
CA ALA A 42 5.70 -0.64 2.47
C ALA A 42 5.39 -1.54 3.66
N SER A 43 6.41 -2.06 4.33
CA SER A 43 6.24 -2.72 5.61
C SER A 43 5.68 -1.74 6.65
N ALA A 44 5.09 -2.27 7.73
CA ALA A 44 4.56 -1.43 8.81
C ALA A 44 5.62 -0.48 9.40
N ARG A 45 6.86 -0.97 9.58
CA ARG A 45 7.98 -0.18 10.10
C ARG A 45 8.38 0.95 9.16
N GLU A 46 8.49 0.68 7.87
CA GLU A 46 8.82 1.71 6.86
C GLU A 46 7.70 2.76 6.78
N HIS A 47 6.45 2.32 6.86
CA HIS A 47 5.30 3.22 6.84
C HIS A 47 5.21 4.11 8.11
N GLU A 48 5.58 3.60 9.28
CA GLU A 48 5.69 4.41 10.51
C GLU A 48 6.75 5.51 10.38
N ILE A 49 7.91 5.18 9.79
CA ILE A 49 8.97 6.16 9.51
C ILE A 49 8.44 7.24 8.54
N LEU A 50 7.73 6.84 7.49
CA LEU A 50 7.09 7.77 6.55
C LEU A 50 6.14 8.75 7.25
N LYS A 51 5.29 8.26 8.15
CA LYS A 51 4.37 9.11 8.94
C LYS A 51 5.09 10.13 9.81
N GLN A 52 6.25 9.78 10.36
CA GLN A 52 7.02 10.69 11.22
C GLN A 52 7.74 11.80 10.43
N THR A 53 7.88 11.65 9.11
CA THR A 53 8.70 12.56 8.28
C THR A 53 7.89 13.73 7.68
N ASN A 54 6.64 14.00 8.12
CA ASN A 54 5.74 15.00 7.49
C ASN A 54 5.66 14.84 5.96
N ALA A 55 5.23 13.66 5.52
CA ALA A 55 5.21 13.28 4.11
C ALA A 55 4.04 13.91 3.31
N ASP A 56 4.00 15.25 3.22
CA ASP A 56 3.30 15.95 2.13
C ASP A 56 4.16 15.98 0.85
N ASN A 57 5.36 15.42 0.92
CA ASN A 57 6.26 15.30 -0.22
C ASN A 57 5.96 14.01 -0.99
N GLU A 58 5.15 14.14 -2.05
CA GLU A 58 4.83 13.05 -2.98
C GLU A 58 6.09 12.32 -3.49
N GLU A 59 7.19 13.03 -3.71
CA GLU A 59 8.46 12.45 -4.17
C GLU A 59 9.04 11.44 -3.16
N LEU A 60 8.90 11.72 -1.86
CA LEU A 60 9.32 10.82 -0.79
C LEU A 60 8.45 9.56 -0.75
N LEU A 61 7.14 9.70 -0.95
CA LEU A 61 6.21 8.56 -1.04
C LEU A 61 6.54 7.66 -2.24
N PHE A 62 6.88 8.25 -3.39
CA PHE A 62 7.33 7.50 -4.57
C PHE A 62 8.65 6.75 -4.34
N LYS A 63 9.62 7.36 -3.65
CA LYS A 63 10.95 6.75 -3.44
C LYS A 63 10.96 5.63 -2.40
N MET A 64 10.09 5.73 -1.40
CA MET A 64 10.11 4.83 -0.25
C MET A 64 9.16 3.63 -0.39
N GLY A 65 8.12 3.76 -1.23
CA GLY A 65 7.19 2.68 -1.52
C GLY A 65 7.69 1.72 -2.59
N GLN A 66 7.46 0.43 -2.39
CA GLN A 66 7.63 -0.57 -3.44
C GLN A 66 6.39 -0.55 -4.36
N PRO A 67 6.54 -0.36 -5.68
CA PRO A 67 5.40 -0.41 -6.61
C PRO A 67 4.68 -1.75 -6.51
N ILE A 68 3.35 -1.73 -6.42
CA ILE A 68 2.53 -2.94 -6.37
C ILE A 68 1.35 -2.83 -7.32
N LYS A 69 1.00 -3.92 -7.98
CA LYS A 69 -0.23 -4.00 -8.75
C LYS A 69 -1.32 -4.64 -7.91
N LEU A 70 -2.49 -4.01 -7.84
CA LEU A 70 -3.64 -4.57 -7.11
C LEU A 70 -4.06 -5.95 -7.66
N GLU A 71 -3.82 -6.20 -8.95
CA GLU A 71 -4.10 -7.50 -9.57
C GLU A 71 -3.25 -8.63 -8.99
N ASP A 72 -2.08 -8.34 -8.41
CA ASP A 72 -1.19 -9.35 -7.80
C ASP A 72 -1.63 -9.75 -6.39
N ILE A 73 -2.57 -9.00 -5.80
CA ILE A 73 -3.14 -9.26 -4.48
C ILE A 73 -4.43 -10.06 -4.66
N ILE A 74 -4.49 -11.25 -4.07
CA ILE A 74 -5.66 -12.13 -4.14
C ILE A 74 -6.53 -12.05 -2.88
N ASN A 75 -5.99 -11.58 -1.76
CA ASN A 75 -6.74 -11.35 -0.53
C ASN A 75 -6.05 -10.30 0.36
N ALA A 76 -6.84 -9.62 1.19
CA ALA A 76 -6.36 -8.66 2.18
C ALA A 76 -7.15 -8.78 3.48
N LYS A 77 -6.47 -8.63 4.62
CA LYS A 77 -7.08 -8.61 5.95
C LYS A 77 -6.53 -7.44 6.76
N SER A 78 -7.41 -6.56 7.22
CA SER A 78 -7.04 -5.47 8.13
C SER A 78 -6.57 -6.03 9.48
N LEU A 79 -5.49 -5.47 10.01
CA LEU A 79 -4.96 -5.79 11.34
C LEU A 79 -5.56 -4.90 12.45
N VAL A 80 -6.32 -3.88 12.07
CA VAL A 80 -7.04 -2.99 12.98
C VAL A 80 -8.53 -3.07 12.66
N SER A 81 -9.35 -3.35 13.67
CA SER A 81 -10.82 -3.41 13.59
C SER A 81 -11.43 -2.02 13.48
#